data_AF-A0A4S5AZZ0-F1
#
_entry.id   AF-A0A4S5AZZ0-F1
#
_cell.length_a   1.000
_cell.length_b   1.000
_cell.length_c   1.000
_cell.angle_alpha   90.00
_cell.angle_beta   90.00
_cell.angle_gamma   90.00
#
_symmetry.space_group_name_H-M   'P 1'
#
loop_
_entity.id
_entity.type
_entity.pdbx_description
1 polymer ?
#
loop_
_entity_poly.entity_id
_entity_poly.type
_entity_poly.pdbx_seq_one_letter_code
_entity_poly.pdbx_strand_id
1 'polypeptide(L)' 'MTPTVLDTAVLAGLCDDAAIFPPGSLPLHRAVAAHLAHREAPHSTLVGPLVVRTADLPALARITAGRTPGSVDLAVTV' A
#
# COMPACT_ATOMS: atom_id res chain seq x y z
N MET A 1 -28.21 -2.38 -23.09
CA MET A 1 -27.67 -1.93 -21.81
C MET A 1 -26.29 -1.37 -22.10
N THR A 2 -26.15 -0.04 -22.20
CA THR A 2 -24.86 0.60 -22.50
C THR A 2 -23.98 0.44 -21.25
N PRO A 3 -22.75 -0.08 -21.35
CA PRO A 3 -21.89 -0.18 -20.19
C PRO A 3 -21.56 1.22 -19.68
N THR A 4 -21.89 1.49 -18.43
CA THR A 4 -21.43 2.70 -17.74
C THR A 4 -19.93 2.54 -17.50
N VAL A 5 -19.12 3.34 -18.17
CA VAL A 5 -17.69 3.43 -17.87
C VAL A 5 -17.57 4.20 -16.56
N LEU A 6 -17.03 3.56 -15.52
CA LEU A 6 -16.69 4.27 -14.28
C LEU A 6 -15.58 5.27 -14.58
N ASP A 7 -15.74 6.50 -14.09
CA ASP A 7 -14.66 7.48 -14.06
C ASP A 7 -13.49 6.88 -13.26
N THR A 8 -12.29 6.85 -13.85
CA THR A 8 -11.10 6.32 -13.20
C THR A 8 -10.78 7.06 -11.90
N ALA A 9 -11.23 8.30 -11.75
CA ALA A 9 -11.07 9.08 -10.52
C ALA A 9 -11.77 8.43 -9.32
N VAL A 10 -12.93 7.78 -9.50
CA VAL A 10 -13.61 7.11 -8.37
C VAL A 10 -12.95 5.78 -7.98
N LEU A 11 -12.02 5.29 -8.79
CA LEU A 11 -11.22 4.09 -8.50
C LEU A 11 -9.86 4.42 -7.88
N ALA A 12 -9.56 5.70 -7.67
CA ALA A 12 -8.30 6.13 -7.08
C ALA A 12 -8.12 5.56 -5.66
N GLY A 13 -7.02 4.85 -5.42
CA GLY A 13 -6.68 4.26 -4.12
C GLY A 13 -7.62 3.14 -3.67
N LEU A 14 -8.33 2.48 -4.59
CA LEU A 14 -9.33 1.46 -4.26
C LEU A 14 -8.77 0.24 -3.50
N CYS A 15 -7.52 -0.12 -3.75
CA CYS A 15 -6.89 -1.33 -3.22
C CYS A 15 -5.83 -0.97 -2.18
N ASP A 16 -6.21 -0.99 -0.91
CA ASP A 16 -5.26 -0.95 0.21
C ASP A 16 -4.35 -2.18 0.17
N ASP A 17 -3.05 -1.97 0.37
CA ASP A 17 -2.06 -3.03 0.34
C ASP A 17 -1.95 -3.71 1.71
N ALA A 18 -2.61 -4.85 1.86
CA ALA A 18 -2.60 -5.66 3.07
C ALA A 18 -1.58 -6.82 3.03
N ALA A 19 -0.47 -6.67 2.29
CA ALA A 19 0.50 -7.73 2.05
C ALA A 19 1.04 -8.45 3.31
N ILE A 20 1.09 -7.78 4.47
CA ILE A 20 1.59 -8.37 5.73
C ILE A 20 0.54 -9.22 6.48
N PHE A 21 -0.72 -9.22 6.01
CA PHE A 21 -1.82 -9.97 6.61
C PHE A 21 -2.13 -11.24 5.81
N PRO A 22 -2.77 -12.26 6.41
CA PRO A 22 -3.20 -13.43 5.68
C PRO A 22 -4.12 -13.07 4.50
N PRO A 23 -3.99 -13.75 3.35
CA PRO A 23 -3.14 -14.92 3.10
C PRO A 23 -1.68 -14.60 2.72
N GLY A 24 -1.35 -13.34 2.42
CA GLY A 24 -0.01 -12.97 1.92
C GLY A 24 1.09 -13.12 2.97
N SER A 25 0.84 -12.65 4.19
CA SER A 25 1.75 -12.74 5.36
C SER A 25 3.21 -12.40 5.02
N LEU A 26 3.43 -11.45 4.11
CA LEU A 26 4.77 -11.09 3.67
C LEU A 26 5.57 -10.50 4.83
N PRO A 27 6.88 -10.80 4.92
CA PRO A 27 7.77 -10.07 5.81
C PRO A 27 7.68 -8.56 5.52
N LEU A 28 7.62 -7.73 6.56
CA LEU A 28 7.37 -6.28 6.43
C LEU A 28 8.29 -5.59 5.42
N HIS A 29 9.58 -5.94 5.37
CA HIS A 29 10.53 -5.37 4.41
C HIS A 29 10.19 -5.71 2.95
N ARG A 30 9.64 -6.91 2.69
CA ARG A 30 9.16 -7.32 1.36
C ARG A 30 7.86 -6.63 1.02
N ALA A 31 6.94 -6.50 1.99
CA ALA A 31 5.69 -5.77 1.79
C ALA A 31 5.95 -4.31 1.40
N VAL A 32 6.85 -3.60 2.10
CA VAL A 32 7.24 -2.23 1.74
C VAL A 32 7.82 -2.15 0.32
N ALA A 33 8.72 -3.07 -0.05
CA ALA A 33 9.30 -3.08 -1.40
C ALA A 33 8.25 -3.37 -2.48
N ALA A 34 7.34 -4.31 -2.24
CA ALA A 34 6.26 -4.66 -3.16
C ALA A 34 5.26 -3.49 -3.32
N HIS A 35 4.88 -2.86 -2.21
CA HIS A 35 4.00 -1.70 -2.20
C HIS A 35 4.53 -0.58 -3.10
N LEU A 36 5.81 -0.25 -2.95
CA LEU A 36 6.46 0.78 -3.76
C LEU A 36 6.51 0.41 -5.24
N ALA A 37 6.78 -0.86 -5.56
CA ALA A 37 6.72 -1.34 -6.93
C ALA A 37 5.30 -1.23 -7.52
N HIS A 38 4.26 -1.47 -6.72
CA HIS A 38 2.87 -1.24 -7.13
C HIS A 38 2.57 0.24 -7.40
N ARG A 39 3.14 1.16 -6.61
CA ARG A 39 3.00 2.61 -6.83
C ARG A 39 3.73 3.12 -8.08
N GLU A 40 4.70 2.39 -8.59
CA GLU A 40 5.42 2.69 -9.84
C GLU A 40 4.83 1.95 -11.07
N ALA A 41 3.88 1.04 -10.86
CA ALA A 41 3.30 0.22 -11.91
C ALA A 41 2.18 0.96 -12.69
N PRO A 42 1.77 0.45 -13.87
CA PRO A 42 0.68 1.05 -14.66
C PRO A 42 -0.67 1.16 -13.93
N HIS A 43 -0.89 0.34 -12.92
CA HIS A 43 -2.10 0.33 -12.08
C HIS A 43 -1.97 1.18 -10.81
N SER A 44 -0.94 2.02 -10.69
CA SER A 44 -0.65 2.79 -9.48
C SER A 44 -1.82 3.64 -8.98
N THR A 45 -2.68 4.14 -9.89
CA THR A 45 -3.91 4.86 -9.52
C THR A 45 -4.82 4.04 -8.60
N LEU A 46 -4.83 2.72 -8.72
CA LEU A 46 -5.66 1.83 -7.88
C LEU A 46 -5.05 1.56 -6.50
N VAL A 47 -3.77 1.87 -6.30
CA VAL A 47 -3.01 1.45 -5.12
C VAL A 47 -3.25 2.44 -3.98
N GLY A 48 -3.95 1.98 -2.95
CA GLY A 48 -4.19 2.69 -1.70
C GLY A 48 -2.94 2.68 -0.80
N PRO A 49 -3.08 3.03 0.50
CA PRO A 49 -2.01 2.93 1.49
C PRO A 49 -1.55 1.49 1.77
N LEU A 50 -0.36 1.34 2.36
CA LEU A 50 0.09 0.10 2.98
C LEU A 50 -0.57 -0.07 4.35
N VAL A 51 -1.33 -1.14 4.52
CA VAL A 51 -1.96 -1.49 5.80
C VAL A 51 -0.92 -2.10 6.73
N VAL A 52 -0.78 -1.54 7.92
CA VAL A 52 0.18 -2.00 8.93
C VAL A 52 -0.45 -2.13 10.30
N ARG A 53 -0.02 -3.12 11.09
CA ARG A 53 -0.38 -3.16 12.51
C ARG A 53 0.39 -2.08 13.26
N THR A 54 -0.24 -1.52 14.29
CA THR A 54 0.39 -0.52 15.17
C THR A 54 1.71 -1.05 15.76
N ALA A 55 1.75 -2.34 16.12
CA ALA A 55 2.94 -3.01 16.65
C ALA A 55 4.14 -3.06 15.68
N ASP A 56 3.90 -2.95 14.37
CA ASP A 56 4.93 -3.04 13.34
C ASP A 56 5.57 -1.68 13.00
N LEU A 57 5.03 -0.57 13.49
CA LEU A 57 5.51 0.80 13.20
C LEU A 57 7.00 1.03 13.55
N PRO A 58 7.54 0.56 14.70
CA PRO A 58 8.96 0.73 15.00
C PRO A 58 9.88 -0.05 14.04
N ALA A 59 9.43 -1.19 13.52
CA ALA A 59 10.16 -1.94 12.51
C ALA A 59 10.08 -1.24 11.15
N LEU A 60 8.90 -0.72 10.80
CA LEU A 60 8.68 0.05 9.57
C LEU A 60 9.59 1.28 9.52
N ALA A 61 9.66 2.05 10.62
CA ALA A 61 10.51 3.24 10.70
C ALA A 61 12.00 2.91 10.45
N ARG A 62 12.49 1.76 10.92
CA ARG A 62 13.86 1.30 10.63
C ARG A 62 14.05 0.92 9.17
N ILE A 63 13.07 0.25 8.56
CA ILE A 63 13.10 -0.15 7.15
C ILE A 63 13.09 1.09 6.23
N THR A 64 12.40 2.16 6.63
CA THR A 64 12.24 3.38 5.82
C THR A 64 13.17 4.53 6.22
N ALA A 65 14.09 4.33 7.16
CA ALA A 65 14.93 5.39 7.76
C ALA A 65 15.74 6.26 6.76
N GLY A 66 16.02 5.76 5.56
CA GLY A 66 16.72 6.49 4.50
C GLY A 66 15.82 7.08 3.40
N ARG A 67 14.49 7.00 3.55
CA ARG A 67 13.53 7.47 2.55
C ARG A 67 13.03 8.87 2.86
N THR A 68 12.65 9.59 1.80
CA THR A 68 11.99 10.90 1.94
C THR A 68 10.68 10.76 2.72
N PRO A 69 10.37 11.67 3.66
CA PRO A 69 9.06 11.71 4.30
C PRO A 69 7.92 11.77 3.27
N GLY A 70 6.83 11.05 3.54
CA GLY A 70 5.70 10.94 2.61
C GLY A 70 5.91 9.95 1.45
N SER A 71 6.99 9.17 1.45
CA SER A 71 7.23 8.15 0.41
C SER A 71 6.37 6.88 0.54
N VAL A 72 5.66 6.72 1.66
CA VAL A 72 4.74 5.60 1.90
C VAL A 72 3.51 6.12 2.64
N ASP A 73 2.34 5.97 2.03
CA ASP A 73 1.05 6.22 2.66
C ASP A 73 0.68 5.00 3.53
N LEU A 74 0.21 5.24 4.76
CA LEU A 74 -0.06 4.17 5.74
C LEU A 74 -1.52 4.20 6.21
N ALA A 75 -2.12 3.02 6.29
CA ALA A 75 -3.34 2.76 7.04
C ALA A 75 -2.97 1.89 8.25
N VAL A 76 -3.34 2.33 9.45
CA VAL A 76 -2.90 1.66 10.69
C VAL A 76 -4.08 0.93 11.33
N THR A 77 -3.88 -0.34 11.65
CA THR A 77 -4.82 -1.16 12.43
C THR A 77 -4.21 -1.55 13.78
N VAL A 78 -5.08 -1.86 14.74
CA VAL A 78 -4.67 -2.39 16.06
C VAL A 78 -4.20 -3.83 15.97
#